data_AF-A0A963TXC2-F1
#
_entry.id   AF-A0A963TXC2-F1
#
_cell.length_a   1.000
_cell.length_b   1.000
_cell.length_c   1.000
_cell.angle_alpha   90.00
_cell.angle_beta   90.00
_cell.angle_gamma   90.00
#
_symmetry.space_group_name_H-M   'P 1'
#
loop_
_entity.id
_entity.type
_entity.pdbx_description
1 polymer ?
#
loop_
_entity_poly.entity_id
_entity_poly.type
_entity_poly.pdbx_seq_one_letter_code
_entity_poly.pdbx_strand_id
1 'polypeptide(L)' 'MATMSMCPEVAGGVAGPSAAAGARRIGLDAEQALALSASHRFFEAAGDQIATRPEPANVDDVRAILMVAGMS' A
#
# COMPACT_ATOMS: atom_id res chain seq x y z
N MET A 1 15.67 -20.35 -22.88
CA MET A 1 14.95 -20.18 -21.61
C MET A 1 14.97 -18.71 -21.27
N ALA A 2 13.81 -18.05 -21.19
CA ALA A 2 13.72 -16.61 -20.99
C ALA A 2 14.17 -16.21 -19.58
N THR A 3 15.11 -15.28 -19.50
CA THR A 3 15.47 -14.55 -18.28
C THR A 3 14.35 -13.54 -17.99
N MET A 4 13.30 -13.93 -17.29
CA MET A 4 12.34 -12.94 -16.79
C MET A 4 13.00 -12.11 -15.69
N SER A 5 13.18 -10.82 -15.96
CA SER A 5 13.49 -9.83 -14.94
C SER A 5 12.30 -9.77 -13.98
N MET A 6 12.45 -10.32 -12.77
CA MET A 6 11.44 -10.28 -11.71
C MET A 6 11.39 -8.87 -11.12
N CYS A 7 10.75 -7.94 -11.83
CA CYS A 7 10.36 -6.68 -11.21
C CYS A 7 9.31 -6.98 -10.12
N PRO A 8 9.43 -6.41 -8.91
CA PRO A 8 8.39 -6.56 -7.88
C PRO A 8 7.04 -6.05 -8.40
N GLU A 9 5.96 -6.77 -8.10
CA GLU A 9 4.60 -6.34 -8.41
C GLU A 9 3.95 -5.77 -7.15
N VAL A 10 3.12 -4.74 -7.32
CA VAL A 10 2.40 -4.11 -6.21
C VAL A 10 1.29 -5.04 -5.75
N ALA A 11 1.41 -5.57 -4.53
CA ALA A 11 0.46 -6.50 -3.91
C ALA A 11 -0.52 -5.81 -2.96
N GLY A 12 -0.27 -4.54 -2.58
CA GLY A 12 -1.15 -3.80 -1.68
C GLY A 12 -0.54 -2.50 -1.19
N GLY A 13 -1.00 -2.02 -0.03
CA GLY A 13 -0.47 -0.81 0.61
C GLY A 13 -0.63 -0.85 2.13
N VAL A 14 0.19 -0.07 2.83
CA VAL A 14 0.14 0.09 4.28
C VAL A 14 -0.59 1.38 4.62
N ALA A 15 -1.59 1.29 5.51
CA ALA A 15 -2.27 2.45 6.05
C ALA A 15 -2.07 2.51 7.56
N GLY A 16 -1.79 3.69 8.08
CA GLY A 16 -1.63 3.95 9.51
C GLY A 16 -1.66 5.44 9.83
N PRO A 17 -1.67 5.82 11.12
CA PRO A 17 -1.76 7.21 11.53
C PRO A 17 -0.67 8.09 10.92
N SER A 18 0.59 7.61 10.91
CA SER A 18 1.73 8.32 10.32
C SER A 18 1.64 8.42 8.80
N ALA A 19 1.10 7.41 8.11
CA ALA A 19 0.95 7.39 6.65
C ALA A 19 -0.08 8.45 6.20
N ALA A 20 -1.25 8.49 6.84
CA ALA A 20 -2.28 9.50 6.55
C ALA A 20 -1.79 10.93 6.84
N ALA A 21 -1.08 11.13 7.95
CA ALA A 21 -0.47 12.43 8.26
C ALA A 21 0.64 12.81 7.25
N GLY A 22 1.44 11.84 6.80
CA GLY A 22 2.48 12.03 5.80
C GLY A 22 1.91 12.43 4.43
N ALA A 23 0.93 11.69 3.95
CA ALA A 23 0.24 11.96 2.69
C ALA A 23 -0.37 13.37 2.65
N ARG A 24 -1.05 13.79 3.72
CA ARG A 24 -1.62 15.15 3.82
C ARG A 24 -0.55 16.25 3.74
N ARG A 25 0.62 16.05 4.36
CA ARG A 25 1.71 17.04 4.32
C ARG A 25 2.27 17.26 2.92
N ILE A 26 2.15 16.28 2.03
CA ILE A 26 2.57 16.37 0.62
C ILE A 26 1.40 16.67 -0.32
N GLY A 27 0.23 17.06 0.21
CA GLY A 27 -0.93 17.49 -0.57
C GLY A 27 -1.79 16.35 -1.12
N LEU A 28 -1.63 15.12 -0.63
CA LEU A 28 -2.48 14.00 -1.02
C LEU A 28 -3.73 13.91 -0.12
N ASP A 29 -4.88 13.67 -0.75
CA ASP A 29 -6.17 13.49 -0.07
C ASP A 29 -6.66 12.04 -0.26
N ALA A 30 -6.70 11.30 0.85
CA ALA A 30 -7.13 9.91 0.86
C ALA A 30 -8.64 9.74 0.57
N GLU A 31 -9.49 10.69 1.00
CA GLU A 31 -10.93 10.62 0.74
C GLU A 31 -11.22 10.87 -0.74
N GLN A 32 -10.55 11.87 -1.32
CA GLN A 32 -10.63 12.12 -2.76
C GLN A 32 -10.14 10.92 -3.57
N ALA A 33 -9.00 10.32 -3.19
CA ALA A 33 -8.49 9.14 -3.86
C ALA A 33 -9.46 7.96 -3.79
N LEU A 34 -10.10 7.74 -2.64
CA LEU A 34 -11.11 6.70 -2.47
C LEU A 34 -12.34 6.96 -3.34
N ALA A 35 -12.85 8.20 -3.36
CA ALA A 35 -13.99 8.59 -4.19
C ALA A 35 -13.74 8.39 -5.69
N LEU A 36 -12.47 8.51 -6.12
CA LEU A 36 -12.04 8.31 -7.50
C LEU A 36 -11.56 6.87 -7.80
N SER A 37 -11.66 5.93 -6.84
CA SER A 37 -11.07 4.58 -6.95
C SER A 37 -9.57 4.61 -7.33
N ALA A 38 -8.85 5.64 -6.89
CA ALA A 38 -7.47 5.93 -7.23
C ALA A 38 -6.48 5.52 -6.12
N SER A 39 -6.85 4.58 -5.25
CA SER A 39 -6.04 4.14 -4.11
C SER A 39 -4.65 3.67 -4.52
N HIS A 40 -4.50 3.00 -5.66
CA HIS A 40 -3.20 2.58 -6.17
C HIS A 40 -2.24 3.76 -6.37
N ARG A 41 -2.71 4.84 -7.01
CA ARG A 41 -1.95 6.07 -7.24
C ARG A 41 -1.66 6.83 -5.95
N PHE A 42 -2.61 6.82 -5.02
CA PHE A 42 -2.41 7.42 -3.70
C PHE A 42 -1.25 6.75 -2.95
N PHE A 43 -1.25 5.41 -2.85
CA PHE A 43 -0.19 4.68 -2.15
C PHE A 43 1.14 4.73 -2.90
N GLU A 44 1.13 4.81 -4.24
CA GLU A 44 2.33 5.05 -5.06
C GLU A 44 2.98 6.39 -4.67
N ALA A 45 2.20 7.47 -4.67
CA ALA A 45 2.67 8.82 -4.38
C ALA A 45 3.05 9.00 -2.88
N ALA A 46 2.36 8.30 -1.98
CA ALA A 46 2.69 8.31 -0.55
C ALA A 46 3.95 7.49 -0.22
N GLY A 47 4.37 6.57 -1.11
CA GLY A 47 5.49 5.66 -0.87
C GLY A 47 5.13 4.46 0.02
N ASP A 48 3.83 4.15 0.14
CA ASP A 48 3.29 3.18 1.08
C ASP A 48 2.81 1.88 0.39
N GLN A 49 3.27 1.60 -0.83
CA GLN A 49 2.96 0.36 -1.54
C GLN A 49 3.72 -0.84 -0.95
N ILE A 50 3.02 -1.97 -0.87
CA ILE A 50 3.62 -3.28 -0.58
C ILE A 50 3.90 -3.93 -1.92
N ALA A 51 5.17 -4.21 -2.21
CA ALA A 51 5.56 -4.97 -3.40
C ALA A 51 6.04 -6.36 -2.99
N THR A 52 5.51 -7.39 -3.65
CA THR A 52 5.93 -8.79 -3.45
C THR A 52 6.47 -9.36 -4.76
N ARG A 53 7.03 -10.57 -4.68
CA ARG A 53 7.30 -11.35 -5.90
C ARG A 53 5.99 -11.96 -6.40
N PRO A 54 5.88 -12.25 -7.71
CA PRO A 54 4.75 -13.01 -8.23
C PRO A 54 4.72 -14.40 -7.59
N GLU A 55 3.70 -14.67 -6.78
CA GLU A 55 3.41 -16.02 -6.27
C GLU A 55 2.45 -16.71 -7.25
N PRO A 56 2.68 -17.98 -7.64
CA PRO A 56 1.81 -18.67 -8.59
C PRO A 56 0.40 -18.96 -8.08
N ALA A 57 0.17 -18.79 -6.77
CA ALA A 57 -1.07 -19.17 -6.10
C ALA A 57 -1.86 -17.92 -5.71
N ASN A 58 -3.02 -17.72 -6.34
CA ASN A 58 -4.00 -16.75 -5.87
C ASN A 58 -4.90 -17.40 -4.81
N VAL A 59 -4.80 -16.94 -3.56
CA VAL A 59 -5.61 -17.40 -2.41
C VAL A 59 -6.47 -16.28 -1.83
N ASP A 60 -6.83 -15.30 -2.66
CA ASP A 60 -7.51 -14.05 -2.29
C ASP A 60 -6.66 -13.14 -1.37
N ASP A 61 -7.28 -12.07 -0.84
CA ASP A 61 -6.62 -11.00 -0.09
C ASP A 61 -6.31 -11.39 1.37
N VAL A 62 -5.15 -10.97 1.87
CA VAL A 62 -4.81 -10.97 3.30
C VAL A 62 -4.84 -9.56 3.86
N ARG A 63 -5.41 -9.38 5.06
CA ARG A 63 -5.37 -8.13 5.83
C ARG A 63 -4.79 -8.36 7.21
N ALA A 64 -3.75 -7.61 7.57
CA ALA A 64 -3.15 -7.60 8.89
C ALA A 64 -3.38 -6.23 9.56
N ILE A 65 -3.78 -6.24 10.83
CA ILE A 65 -4.01 -5.03 11.62
C ILE A 65 -3.16 -5.12 12.89
N LEU A 66 -2.26 -4.16 13.09
CA LEU A 66 -1.43 -4.07 14.28
C LEU A 66 -1.99 -3.01 15.23
N MET A 67 -2.29 -3.41 16.46
CA MET A 67 -2.67 -2.53 17.56
C MET A 67 -1.54 -2.50 18.59
N VAL A 68 -1.07 -1.30 18.94
CA VAL A 68 -0.07 -1.10 19.99
C VAL A 68 -0.73 -0.40 21.18
N ALA A 69 -0.54 -0.94 22.39
CA ALA A 69 -0.94 -0.25 23.60
C ALA A 69 0.01 0.94 23.82
N GLY A 70 -0.54 2.13 24.11
CA GLY A 70 0.27 3.31 24.37
C GLY A 70 1.23 3.08 25.54
N MET A 71 2.50 3.43 25.37
CA MET A 71 3.43 3.53 26.49
C MET A 71 2.99 4.71 27.35
N SER A 72 2.58 4.42 28.59
CA SER A 72 2.17 5.44 29.57
C SER A 72 3.35 6.28 30.03
#